data_AF-A0A8H7NF35-F1
#
_entry.id   AF-A0A8H7NF35-F1
#
_cell.length_a   1.000
_cell.length_b   1.000
_cell.length_c   1.000
_cell.angle_alpha   90.00
_cell.angle_beta   90.00
_cell.angle_gamma   90.00
#
_symmetry.space_group_name_H-M   'P 1'
#
loop_
_entity.id
_entity.type
_entity.pdbx_description
1 polymer ?
#
loop_
_entity_poly.entity_id
_entity_poly.type
_entity_poly.pdbx_seq_one_letter_code
_entity_poly.pdbx_strand_id
1 'polypeptide(L)'
;MDGYPLGSLDHNVPYLLVSGLTTSNSELPLQENLKYERKILLKSKLPAAEGADAKALAKYFQSVDEQGKSWAAVGSKTPYRFRIKSVGRTIPLPPRQARLPERTETLESHHILHSPFSPLSPVSSLYPDGLIDAQWIKKHQELVPSVLLCFYTLTTDPTTTTLRDNELKNDIGELKAMLAKSGYKTRLAVALIAEPDSTASSLATGLQDRLENIRRGATLDPKSLFYIPPQDSDSELRGVVDSVLTTLYGSAVEYYRDLARHSRKKRSRGIAPPPTVPPTTGTSRTLSIPDWNLRYDFKSGVFAEFRQEYDAAVRFYEQAYGTLLGQDVLDVIPSWSPRWNEARLLSDVISIRCLRVHFRMGMTSLAVKRWQAHRDNIQDFVDRRGHGTANYGWQAWEARWAMVMADLIEKIQIPGLTNPSPSVFLPLTDP
;
A
#
# COMPACT_ATOMS: atom_id res chain seq x y z
N MET A 1 -2.89 23.61 -12.82
CA MET A 1 -3.38 23.89 -11.44
C MET A 1 -3.18 22.61 -10.65
N ASP A 2 -2.06 22.51 -9.94
CA ASP A 2 -1.45 21.20 -9.64
C ASP A 2 -2.16 20.44 -8.51
N GLY A 3 -3.03 19.48 -8.80
CA GLY A 3 -3.57 18.60 -7.76
C GLY A 3 -2.46 17.81 -7.04
N TYR A 4 -2.72 17.34 -5.81
CA TYR A 4 -1.81 16.38 -5.17
C TYR A 4 -1.70 15.13 -6.04
N PRO A 5 -0.50 14.54 -6.20
CA PRO A 5 -0.33 13.36 -7.04
C PRO A 5 -1.28 12.24 -6.60
N LEU A 6 -1.98 11.63 -7.54
CA LEU A 6 -2.88 10.50 -7.27
C LEU A 6 -2.18 9.45 -6.40
N GLY A 7 -2.87 8.88 -5.41
CA GLY A 7 -2.31 7.91 -4.46
C GLY A 7 -1.57 8.51 -3.26
N SER A 8 -1.11 9.77 -3.33
CA SER A 8 -0.35 10.40 -2.24
C SER A 8 -1.18 10.61 -0.97
N LEU A 9 -2.47 10.89 -1.12
CA LEU A 9 -3.42 11.16 -0.04
C LEU A 9 -4.43 10.02 0.18
N ASP A 10 -4.29 8.87 -0.51
CA ASP A 10 -5.20 7.74 -0.36
C ASP A 10 -5.01 7.04 0.99
N HIS A 11 -6.08 6.40 1.49
CA HIS A 11 -6.02 5.64 2.74
C HIS A 11 -5.17 4.38 2.55
N ASN A 12 -4.18 4.21 3.42
CA ASN A 12 -3.29 3.07 3.39
C ASN A 12 -3.84 1.98 4.32
N VAL A 13 -4.26 0.87 3.71
CA VAL A 13 -4.61 -0.39 4.35
C VAL A 13 -3.88 -1.52 3.64
N PRO A 14 -3.61 -2.65 4.30
CA PRO A 14 -2.90 -3.75 3.68
C PRO A 14 -3.48 -4.15 2.34
N TYR A 15 -2.60 -4.38 1.37
CA TYR A 15 -2.99 -4.81 0.03
C TYR A 15 -2.98 -6.34 -0.06
N LEU A 16 -4.14 -6.92 -0.35
CA LEU A 16 -4.37 -8.35 -0.57
C LEU A 16 -4.70 -8.58 -2.05
N LEU A 17 -3.96 -9.47 -2.69
CA LEU A 17 -4.24 -9.89 -4.06
C LEU A 17 -4.90 -11.27 -4.03
N VAL A 18 -6.06 -11.39 -4.66
CA VAL A 18 -6.82 -12.64 -4.75
C VAL A 18 -6.69 -13.20 -6.16
N SER A 19 -6.29 -14.46 -6.29
CA SER A 19 -6.20 -15.16 -7.57
C SER A 19 -7.07 -16.41 -7.56
N GLY A 20 -7.63 -16.74 -8.72
CA GLY A 20 -8.37 -18.00 -8.90
C GLY A 20 -9.88 -17.92 -8.67
N LEU A 21 -10.45 -16.73 -8.49
CA LEU A 21 -11.92 -16.52 -8.47
C LEU A 21 -12.46 -15.88 -9.76
N THR A 22 -11.57 -15.32 -10.58
CA THR A 22 -11.93 -14.63 -11.82
C THR A 22 -10.97 -15.08 -12.92
N THR A 23 -11.41 -15.05 -14.18
CA THR A 23 -10.57 -15.33 -15.35
C THR A 23 -9.95 -14.06 -15.94
N SER A 24 -10.40 -12.87 -15.50
CA SER A 24 -9.92 -11.59 -15.99
C SER A 24 -8.45 -11.35 -15.65
N ASN A 25 -7.61 -11.22 -16.66
CA ASN A 25 -6.23 -10.81 -16.48
C ASN A 25 -6.19 -9.32 -16.16
N SER A 26 -5.44 -8.93 -15.13
CA SER A 26 -5.22 -7.52 -14.80
C SER A 26 -3.90 -7.03 -15.36
N GLU A 27 -3.93 -5.85 -15.97
CA GLU A 27 -2.72 -5.09 -16.28
C GLU A 27 -2.20 -4.36 -15.02
N LEU A 28 -0.88 -4.12 -14.98
CA LEU A 28 -0.28 -3.24 -13.97
C LEU A 28 -0.33 -1.80 -14.47
N PRO A 29 -0.85 -0.84 -13.67
CA PRO A 29 -0.80 0.58 -13.99
C PRO A 29 0.61 1.13 -13.74
N LEU A 30 1.58 0.75 -14.58
CA LEU A 30 2.95 1.25 -14.54
C LEU A 30 3.10 2.48 -15.44
N GLN A 31 3.88 3.47 -14.98
CA GLN A 31 4.28 4.61 -15.80
C GLN A 31 5.10 4.17 -17.02
N GLU A 32 5.08 4.98 -18.08
CA GLU A 32 5.71 4.64 -19.37
C GLU A 32 7.20 4.33 -19.27
N ASN A 33 7.94 5.11 -18.48
CA ASN A 33 9.36 4.86 -18.19
C ASN A 33 9.63 3.50 -17.52
N LEU A 34 8.63 2.94 -16.82
CA LEU A 34 8.71 1.64 -16.14
C LEU A 34 8.01 0.51 -16.93
N LYS A 35 7.40 0.79 -18.09
CA LYS A 35 6.79 -0.25 -18.94
C LYS A 35 7.82 -1.18 -19.56
N TYR A 36 9.03 -0.65 -19.83
CA TYR A 36 10.15 -1.40 -20.41
C TYR A 36 10.89 -2.29 -19.41
N GLU A 37 10.62 -2.11 -18.12
CA GLU A 37 11.17 -2.92 -17.06
C GLU A 37 10.59 -4.35 -17.05
N ARG A 38 11.42 -5.36 -16.75
CA ARG A 38 11.06 -6.78 -16.92
C ARG A 38 10.03 -7.15 -15.83
N LYS A 39 8.75 -7.21 -16.18
CA LYS A 39 7.69 -7.67 -15.28
C LYS A 39 7.93 -9.13 -14.91
N ILE A 40 7.67 -9.48 -13.66
CA ILE A 40 7.71 -10.88 -13.22
C ILE A 40 6.28 -11.39 -13.27
N LEU A 41 6.03 -12.38 -14.11
CA LEU A 41 4.71 -12.98 -14.26
C LEU A 41 4.67 -14.25 -13.41
N LEU A 42 3.88 -14.23 -12.33
CA LEU A 42 3.50 -15.45 -11.62
C LEU A 42 2.36 -16.07 -12.43
N LYS A 43 2.50 -17.33 -12.81
CA LYS A 43 1.48 -18.07 -13.55
C LYS A 43 1.13 -19.32 -12.78
N SER A 44 -0.16 -19.51 -12.53
CA SER A 44 -0.72 -20.78 -12.05
C SER A 44 -1.33 -21.52 -13.23
N LYS A 45 -1.11 -22.83 -13.29
CA LYS A 45 -1.57 -23.73 -14.36
C LYS A 45 -2.98 -24.27 -14.10
N LEU A 46 -3.46 -24.16 -12.86
CA LEU A 46 -4.76 -24.70 -12.45
C LEU A 46 -5.92 -23.76 -12.83
N PRO A 47 -7.10 -24.32 -13.17
CA PRO A 47 -8.27 -23.53 -13.56
C PRO A 47 -8.74 -22.63 -12.40
N ALA A 48 -9.44 -21.55 -12.72
CA ALA A 48 -10.13 -20.75 -11.70
C ALA A 48 -11.23 -21.59 -11.04
N ALA A 49 -11.53 -21.31 -9.77
CA ALA A 49 -12.65 -21.94 -9.09
C ALA A 49 -13.96 -21.48 -9.73
N GLU A 50 -14.84 -22.44 -9.99
CA GLU A 50 -16.16 -22.24 -10.58
C GLU A 50 -17.24 -22.57 -9.54
N GLY A 51 -18.43 -21.99 -9.70
CA GLY A 51 -19.58 -22.25 -8.81
C GLY A 51 -20.24 -20.98 -8.26
N ALA A 52 -21.32 -21.18 -7.51
CA ALA A 52 -22.05 -20.10 -6.84
C ALA A 52 -21.17 -19.43 -5.77
N ASP A 53 -20.48 -20.23 -4.95
CA ASP A 53 -19.59 -19.74 -3.88
C ASP A 53 -18.48 -18.87 -4.43
N ALA A 54 -17.79 -19.29 -5.50
CA ALA A 54 -16.73 -18.49 -6.11
C ALA A 54 -17.22 -17.11 -6.57
N LYS A 55 -18.44 -17.02 -7.12
CA LYS A 55 -19.08 -15.75 -7.52
C LYS A 55 -19.49 -14.92 -6.31
N ALA A 56 -20.03 -15.53 -5.26
CA ALA A 56 -20.39 -14.87 -4.01
C ALA A 56 -19.15 -14.29 -3.31
N LEU A 57 -18.05 -15.05 -3.27
CA LEU A 57 -16.75 -14.60 -2.76
C LEU A 57 -16.20 -13.41 -3.54
N ALA A 58 -16.25 -13.46 -4.87
CA ALA A 58 -15.78 -12.35 -5.71
C ALA A 58 -16.55 -11.04 -5.42
N LYS A 59 -17.88 -11.12 -5.26
CA LYS A 59 -18.71 -9.98 -4.85
C LYS A 59 -18.38 -9.51 -3.43
N TYR A 60 -18.18 -10.45 -2.50
CA TYR A 60 -17.86 -10.11 -1.13
C TYR A 60 -16.52 -9.37 -1.02
N PHE A 61 -15.48 -9.83 -1.72
CA PHE A 61 -14.18 -9.16 -1.75
C PHE A 61 -14.24 -7.75 -2.34
N GLN A 62 -15.13 -7.49 -3.29
CA GLN A 62 -15.38 -6.13 -3.78
C GLN A 62 -15.92 -5.23 -2.65
N SER A 63 -16.88 -5.72 -1.86
CA SER A 63 -17.41 -4.95 -0.73
C SER A 63 -16.35 -4.67 0.34
N VAL A 64 -15.46 -5.63 0.61
CA VAL A 64 -14.33 -5.44 1.53
C VAL A 64 -13.34 -4.41 0.99
N ASP A 65 -13.04 -4.43 -0.32
CA ASP A 65 -12.18 -3.44 -0.97
C ASP A 65 -12.77 -2.02 -0.89
N GLU A 66 -14.08 -1.87 -1.09
CA GLU A 66 -14.79 -0.59 -0.93
C GLU A 66 -14.67 -0.05 0.51
N GLN A 67 -14.85 -0.92 1.50
CA GLN A 67 -14.64 -0.56 2.91
C GLN A 67 -13.17 -0.22 3.23
N GLY A 68 -12.24 -0.90 2.57
CA GLY A 68 -10.80 -0.64 2.66
C GLY A 68 -10.39 0.71 2.09
N LYS A 69 -11.03 1.13 1.00
CA LYS A 69 -10.84 2.45 0.37
C LYS A 69 -11.53 3.57 1.13
N SER A 70 -12.58 3.26 1.88
CA SER A 70 -13.34 4.24 2.65
C SER A 70 -12.53 4.94 3.74
N TRP A 71 -12.75 6.25 3.90
CA TRP A 71 -12.13 7.07 4.95
C TRP A 71 -13.03 7.23 6.17
N ALA A 72 -14.23 6.65 6.16
CA ALA A 72 -15.17 6.70 7.27
C ALA A 72 -14.61 5.93 8.47
N ALA A 73 -14.63 6.55 9.66
CA ALA A 73 -14.22 5.93 10.90
C ALA A 73 -14.98 4.60 11.08
N VAL A 74 -14.25 3.51 11.27
CA VAL A 74 -14.86 2.18 11.40
C VAL A 74 -15.04 1.90 12.88
N GLY A 75 -16.20 1.33 13.25
CA GLY A 75 -16.44 0.91 14.62
C GLY A 75 -15.42 -0.12 15.09
N SER A 76 -15.20 -0.20 16.40
CA SER A 76 -14.26 -1.12 17.07
C SER A 76 -14.47 -2.62 16.75
N LYS A 77 -15.52 -3.00 16.01
CA LYS A 77 -15.91 -4.38 15.74
C LYS A 77 -15.29 -4.98 14.47
N THR A 78 -14.62 -4.20 13.63
CA THR A 78 -14.08 -4.69 12.35
C THR A 78 -12.64 -5.21 12.55
N PRO A 79 -12.40 -6.54 12.47
CA PRO A 79 -11.13 -7.15 12.89
C PRO A 79 -10.01 -7.00 11.85
N TYR A 80 -10.33 -6.61 10.62
CA TYR A 80 -9.37 -6.44 9.55
C TYR A 80 -9.77 -5.30 8.61
N ARG A 81 -8.82 -4.77 7.84
CA ARG A 81 -9.12 -3.85 6.74
C ARG A 81 -8.18 -4.15 5.59
N PHE A 82 -8.70 -4.38 4.40
CA PHE A 82 -7.90 -4.70 3.23
C PHE A 82 -8.32 -3.86 2.04
N ARG A 83 -7.34 -3.50 1.22
CA ARG A 83 -7.59 -3.22 -0.18
C ARG A 83 -7.45 -4.54 -0.92
N ILE A 84 -8.50 -4.97 -1.62
CA ILE A 84 -8.53 -6.28 -2.29
C ILE A 84 -8.62 -6.08 -3.79
N LYS A 85 -7.76 -6.78 -4.52
CA LYS A 85 -7.87 -6.87 -5.98
C LYS A 85 -7.98 -8.33 -6.37
N SER A 86 -9.00 -8.67 -7.15
CA SER A 86 -9.16 -10.00 -7.75
C SER A 86 -8.53 -10.01 -9.14
N VAL A 87 -7.76 -11.04 -9.45
CA VAL A 87 -7.08 -11.22 -10.73
C VAL A 87 -7.15 -12.68 -11.18
N GLY A 88 -6.90 -12.89 -12.48
CA GLY A 88 -6.73 -14.21 -13.06
C GLY A 88 -5.52 -14.99 -12.53
N ARG A 89 -5.19 -16.07 -13.25
CA ARG A 89 -4.05 -16.95 -12.93
C ARG A 89 -2.70 -16.42 -13.40
N THR A 90 -2.68 -15.29 -14.11
CA THR A 90 -1.46 -14.56 -14.46
C THR A 90 -1.38 -13.28 -13.64
N ILE A 91 -0.45 -13.26 -12.69
CA ILE A 91 -0.23 -12.14 -11.78
C ILE A 91 1.06 -11.43 -12.17
N PRO A 92 0.98 -10.21 -12.69
CA PRO A 92 2.15 -9.40 -12.93
C PRO A 92 2.64 -8.73 -11.63
N LEU A 93 3.94 -8.83 -11.35
CA LEU A 93 4.63 -8.07 -10.30
C LEU A 93 5.65 -7.10 -10.92
N PRO A 94 5.78 -5.87 -10.38
CA PRO A 94 6.79 -4.92 -10.85
C PRO A 94 8.20 -5.41 -10.45
N PRO A 95 9.25 -5.15 -11.25
CA PRO A 95 10.59 -5.56 -10.86
C PRO A 95 11.06 -4.84 -9.59
N ARG A 96 11.74 -5.58 -8.71
CA ARG A 96 12.27 -5.05 -7.45
C ARG A 96 13.52 -4.19 -7.66
N GLN A 97 14.29 -4.49 -8.71
CA GLN A 97 15.55 -3.85 -9.07
C GLN A 97 15.46 -3.32 -10.51
N ALA A 98 15.96 -2.11 -10.73
CA ALA A 98 16.08 -1.49 -12.04
C ALA A 98 17.17 -2.16 -12.87
N ARG A 99 17.04 -2.10 -14.20
CA ARG A 99 18.13 -2.51 -15.11
C ARG A 99 19.24 -1.48 -15.17
N LEU A 100 20.42 -1.92 -15.59
CA LEU A 100 21.49 -1.02 -15.98
C LEU A 100 21.12 -0.30 -17.30
N PRO A 101 21.46 0.98 -17.46
CA PRO A 101 21.35 1.67 -18.74
C PRO A 101 22.13 0.96 -19.85
N GLU A 102 21.59 0.92 -21.07
CA GLU A 102 22.19 0.19 -22.20
C GLU A 102 23.56 0.73 -22.64
N ARG A 103 23.89 1.98 -22.29
CA ARG A 103 25.16 2.66 -22.63
C ARG A 103 26.27 2.51 -21.58
N THR A 104 26.05 1.74 -20.53
CA THR A 104 27.09 1.51 -19.52
C THR A 104 27.99 0.37 -20.00
N GLU A 105 29.16 0.71 -20.54
CA GLU A 105 30.19 -0.29 -20.90
C GLU A 105 30.54 -1.12 -19.66
N THR A 106 30.52 -2.45 -19.81
CA THR A 106 30.73 -3.43 -18.74
C THR A 106 32.20 -3.53 -18.34
N LEU A 107 32.80 -2.41 -17.95
CA LEU A 107 34.12 -2.38 -17.34
C LEU A 107 33.95 -2.56 -15.83
N GLU A 108 34.07 -3.81 -15.41
CA GLU A 108 34.39 -4.27 -14.05
C GLU A 108 33.81 -3.46 -12.87
N SER A 109 32.60 -3.81 -12.41
CA SER A 109 32.23 -3.76 -10.99
C SER A 109 30.81 -4.33 -10.75
N HIS A 110 30.59 -4.95 -9.59
CA HIS A 110 29.27 -5.39 -9.14
C HIS A 110 28.36 -4.18 -8.88
N HIS A 111 27.70 -3.65 -9.91
CA HIS A 111 26.75 -2.54 -9.76
C HIS A 111 25.63 -2.93 -8.79
N ILE A 112 25.43 -2.13 -7.75
CA ILE A 112 24.32 -2.32 -6.82
C ILE A 112 23.05 -1.82 -7.50
N LEU A 113 22.18 -2.76 -7.89
CA LEU A 113 20.88 -2.42 -8.48
C LEU A 113 19.89 -2.03 -7.39
N HIS A 114 19.36 -0.81 -7.52
CA HIS A 114 18.33 -0.27 -6.64
C HIS A 114 16.94 -0.37 -7.25
N SER A 115 15.92 -0.07 -6.46
CA SER A 115 14.53 -0.07 -6.93
C SER A 115 14.31 1.00 -8.01
N PRO A 116 13.47 0.75 -9.05
CA PRO A 116 13.14 1.76 -10.05
C PRO A 116 12.46 3.03 -9.49
N PHE A 117 11.94 2.96 -8.25
CA PHE A 117 11.36 4.10 -7.53
C PHE A 117 12.37 4.81 -6.60
N SER A 118 13.67 4.51 -6.74
CA SER A 118 14.75 5.04 -5.91
C SER A 118 15.49 6.15 -6.64
N PRO A 119 15.92 7.24 -5.96
CA PRO A 119 16.77 8.29 -6.55
C PRO A 119 18.17 7.75 -6.90
N LEU A 120 18.48 6.52 -6.48
CA LEU A 120 19.74 5.83 -6.76
C LEU A 120 19.71 5.12 -8.12
N SER A 121 18.54 5.04 -8.76
CA SER A 121 18.35 4.33 -10.03
C SER A 121 18.14 5.36 -11.15
N PRO A 122 19.00 5.40 -12.19
CA PRO A 122 18.90 6.36 -13.30
C PRO A 122 17.56 6.36 -14.05
N VAL A 123 16.82 5.24 -14.02
CA VAL A 123 15.48 5.12 -14.63
C VAL A 123 14.36 5.81 -13.82
N SER A 124 14.66 6.25 -12.59
CA SER A 124 13.70 6.87 -11.68
C SER A 124 13.55 8.36 -11.99
N SER A 125 12.32 8.87 -11.90
CA SER A 125 12.03 10.31 -11.93
C SER A 125 12.65 11.09 -10.76
N LEU A 126 13.02 10.39 -9.69
CA LEU A 126 13.70 10.95 -8.52
C LEU A 126 15.22 10.98 -8.67
N TYR A 127 15.78 10.43 -9.74
CA TYR A 127 17.23 10.41 -9.90
C TYR A 127 17.75 11.82 -10.25
N PRO A 128 18.81 12.32 -9.59
CA PRO A 128 19.59 11.69 -8.51
C PRO A 128 19.24 12.17 -7.08
N ASP A 129 18.43 13.22 -6.94
CA ASP A 129 18.23 14.00 -5.71
C ASP A 129 16.76 14.23 -5.31
N GLY A 130 15.83 13.51 -5.91
CA GLY A 130 14.41 13.62 -5.55
C GLY A 130 14.08 12.97 -4.21
N LEU A 131 13.30 13.66 -3.36
CA LEU A 131 12.98 13.22 -1.99
C LEU A 131 12.06 12.01 -1.95
N ILE A 132 10.77 12.15 -2.27
CA ILE A 132 9.79 11.05 -2.29
C ILE A 132 8.77 11.30 -3.40
N ASP A 133 8.43 10.25 -4.12
CA ASP A 133 7.39 10.26 -5.14
C ASP A 133 6.18 9.40 -4.71
N ALA A 134 4.99 9.80 -5.16
CA ALA A 134 3.74 9.08 -4.92
C ALA A 134 3.75 7.66 -5.51
N GLN A 135 4.55 7.39 -6.55
CA GLN A 135 4.69 6.04 -7.11
C GLN A 135 5.26 5.05 -6.10
N TRP A 136 6.13 5.51 -5.18
CA TRP A 136 6.63 4.64 -4.11
C TRP A 136 5.51 4.19 -3.17
N ILE A 137 4.53 5.06 -2.90
CA ILE A 137 3.34 4.75 -2.09
C ILE A 137 2.42 3.82 -2.88
N LYS A 138 2.11 4.16 -4.13
CA LYS A 138 1.27 3.33 -5.03
C LYS A 138 1.77 1.90 -5.18
N LYS A 139 3.09 1.72 -5.21
CA LYS A 139 3.69 0.38 -5.22
C LYS A 139 3.16 -0.50 -4.08
N HIS A 140 2.96 0.05 -2.89
CA HIS A 140 2.42 -0.67 -1.73
C HIS A 140 0.89 -0.67 -1.64
N GLN A 141 0.21 0.24 -2.35
CA GLN A 141 -1.25 0.31 -2.40
C GLN A 141 -1.84 -0.63 -3.47
N GLU A 142 -1.16 -0.83 -4.60
CA GLU A 142 -1.78 -1.41 -5.81
C GLU A 142 -0.91 -2.41 -6.58
N LEU A 143 0.42 -2.36 -6.44
CA LEU A 143 1.33 -3.16 -7.28
C LEU A 143 1.90 -4.39 -6.58
N VAL A 144 2.38 -4.24 -5.35
CA VAL A 144 3.04 -5.29 -4.58
C VAL A 144 2.17 -5.64 -3.38
N PRO A 145 1.49 -6.80 -3.39
CA PRO A 145 0.64 -7.20 -2.28
C PRO A 145 1.48 -7.62 -1.07
N SER A 146 0.92 -7.36 0.11
CA SER A 146 1.40 -7.93 1.36
C SER A 146 1.11 -9.43 1.43
N VAL A 147 -0.06 -9.84 0.92
CA VAL A 147 -0.53 -11.23 0.87
C VAL A 147 -1.08 -11.55 -0.52
N LEU A 148 -0.69 -12.70 -1.07
CA LEU A 148 -1.30 -13.32 -2.24
C LEU A 148 -2.16 -14.50 -1.76
N LEU A 149 -3.47 -14.42 -1.93
CA LEU A 149 -4.43 -15.48 -1.62
C LEU A 149 -4.86 -16.18 -2.91
N CYS A 150 -4.50 -17.44 -3.05
CA CYS A 150 -4.88 -18.27 -4.20
C CYS A 150 -6.03 -19.20 -3.84
N PHE A 151 -7.12 -19.12 -4.59
CA PHE A 151 -8.23 -20.06 -4.51
C PHE A 151 -8.00 -21.24 -5.44
N TYR A 152 -8.31 -22.45 -4.99
CA TYR A 152 -8.37 -23.65 -5.82
C TYR A 152 -9.58 -24.49 -5.43
N THR A 153 -10.06 -25.31 -6.35
CA THR A 153 -11.10 -26.29 -6.06
C THR A 153 -10.45 -27.58 -5.55
N LEU A 154 -10.96 -28.12 -4.45
CA LEU A 154 -10.55 -29.41 -3.91
C LEU A 154 -11.46 -30.51 -4.45
N THR A 155 -10.89 -31.43 -5.21
CA THR A 155 -11.70 -32.50 -5.83
C THR A 155 -12.22 -33.50 -4.81
N THR A 156 -13.44 -33.99 -5.05
CA THR A 156 -14.10 -35.01 -4.23
C THR A 156 -14.06 -36.41 -4.84
N ASP A 157 -13.65 -36.52 -6.10
CA ASP A 157 -13.53 -37.80 -6.78
C ASP A 157 -12.35 -38.63 -6.22
N PRO A 158 -12.62 -39.80 -5.59
CA PRO A 158 -11.58 -40.61 -4.98
C PRO A 158 -10.60 -41.19 -6.00
N THR A 159 -10.99 -41.31 -7.27
CA THR A 159 -10.12 -41.89 -8.31
C THR A 159 -9.04 -40.92 -8.77
N THR A 160 -9.33 -39.61 -8.74
CA THR A 160 -8.40 -38.56 -9.20
C THR A 160 -7.77 -37.76 -8.07
N THR A 161 -8.23 -37.94 -6.83
CA THR A 161 -7.78 -37.20 -5.64
C THR A 161 -6.24 -37.13 -5.51
N THR A 162 -5.53 -38.26 -5.55
CA THR A 162 -4.07 -38.27 -5.39
C THR A 162 -3.35 -37.50 -6.51
N LEU A 163 -3.84 -37.62 -7.75
CA LEU A 163 -3.28 -36.92 -8.89
C LEU A 163 -3.49 -35.40 -8.75
N ARG A 164 -4.72 -34.97 -8.46
CA ARG A 164 -5.07 -33.55 -8.28
C ARG A 164 -4.35 -32.91 -7.11
N ASP A 165 -4.19 -33.63 -6.00
CA ASP A 165 -3.44 -33.15 -4.84
C ASP A 165 -1.96 -32.93 -5.19
N ASN A 166 -1.37 -33.80 -6.01
CA ASN A 166 0.01 -33.63 -6.46
C ASN A 166 0.16 -32.48 -7.47
N GLU A 167 -0.79 -32.32 -8.39
CA GLU A 167 -0.84 -31.14 -9.28
C GLU A 167 -0.94 -29.83 -8.48
N LEU A 168 -1.79 -29.81 -7.45
CA LEU A 168 -1.96 -28.67 -6.54
C LEU A 168 -0.68 -28.35 -5.77
N LYS A 169 -0.03 -29.37 -5.18
CA LYS A 169 1.26 -29.19 -4.50
C LYS A 169 2.32 -28.60 -5.43
N ASN A 170 2.40 -29.11 -6.66
CA ASN A 170 3.35 -28.63 -7.66
C ASN A 170 3.08 -27.18 -8.07
N ASP A 171 1.82 -26.82 -8.35
CA ASP A 171 1.44 -25.45 -8.74
C ASP A 171 1.74 -24.44 -7.61
N ILE A 172 1.37 -24.77 -6.37
CA ILE A 172 1.68 -23.92 -5.20
C ILE A 172 3.19 -23.77 -5.02
N GLY A 173 3.94 -24.87 -5.18
CA GLY A 173 5.40 -24.88 -5.12
C GLY A 173 6.04 -23.98 -6.18
N GLU A 174 5.56 -24.05 -7.42
CA GLU A 174 6.01 -23.21 -8.54
C GLU A 174 5.72 -21.72 -8.26
N LEU A 175 4.49 -21.39 -7.82
CA LEU A 175 4.12 -20.02 -7.45
C LEU A 175 5.02 -19.47 -6.33
N LYS A 176 5.26 -20.27 -5.28
CA LYS A 176 6.13 -19.89 -4.17
C LYS A 176 7.57 -19.65 -4.64
N ALA A 177 8.10 -20.50 -5.51
CA ALA A 177 9.43 -20.35 -6.08
C ALA A 177 9.54 -19.08 -6.94
N MET A 178 8.52 -18.78 -7.76
CA MET A 178 8.47 -17.57 -8.58
C MET A 178 8.32 -16.30 -7.72
N LEU A 179 7.56 -16.36 -6.64
CA LEU A 179 7.45 -15.27 -5.67
C LEU A 179 8.79 -15.01 -4.98
N ALA A 180 9.51 -16.05 -4.57
CA ALA A 180 10.85 -15.92 -4.01
C ALA A 180 11.83 -15.29 -5.01
N LYS A 181 11.80 -15.71 -6.28
CA LYS A 181 12.61 -15.12 -7.37
C LYS A 181 12.30 -13.64 -7.61
N SER A 182 11.07 -13.19 -7.34
CA SER A 182 10.72 -11.76 -7.43
C SER A 182 11.44 -10.88 -6.40
N GLY A 183 11.93 -11.49 -5.32
CA GLY A 183 12.56 -10.80 -4.22
C GLY A 183 11.56 -10.06 -3.32
N TYR A 184 10.26 -10.02 -3.62
CA TYR A 184 9.28 -9.53 -2.66
C TYR A 184 9.00 -10.58 -1.59
N LYS A 185 8.84 -10.12 -0.35
CA LYS A 185 8.47 -10.97 0.79
C LYS A 185 6.96 -11.11 0.95
N THR A 186 6.21 -11.01 -0.14
CA THR A 186 4.75 -11.21 -0.15
C THR A 186 4.43 -12.57 0.45
N ARG A 187 3.44 -12.63 1.32
CA ARG A 187 3.02 -13.86 2.01
C ARG A 187 2.08 -14.63 1.08
N LEU A 188 2.33 -15.92 0.86
CA LEU A 188 1.44 -16.77 0.06
C LEU A 188 0.45 -17.49 0.99
N ALA A 189 -0.84 -17.43 0.64
CA ALA A 189 -1.91 -18.16 1.30
C ALA A 189 -2.77 -18.87 0.25
N VAL A 190 -3.39 -19.98 0.65
CA VAL A 190 -4.17 -20.85 -0.22
C VAL A 190 -5.52 -21.12 0.44
N ALA A 191 -6.61 -20.94 -0.30
CA ALA A 191 -7.96 -21.30 0.11
C ALA A 191 -8.49 -22.38 -0.84
N LEU A 192 -8.87 -23.52 -0.28
CA LEU A 192 -9.42 -24.66 -1.01
C LEU A 192 -10.94 -24.64 -0.87
N ILE A 193 -11.65 -24.43 -1.97
CA ILE A 193 -13.11 -24.47 -2.03
C ILE A 193 -13.54 -25.88 -2.38
N ALA A 194 -14.57 -26.39 -1.72
CA ALA A 194 -15.20 -27.65 -2.08
C ALA A 194 -15.81 -27.60 -3.50
N GLU A 195 -15.97 -28.76 -4.15
CA GLU A 195 -16.66 -28.83 -5.44
C GLU A 195 -18.16 -28.51 -5.30
N PRO A 196 -18.80 -27.92 -6.32
CA PRO A 196 -20.21 -27.49 -6.26
C PRO A 196 -21.20 -28.59 -5.90
N ASP A 197 -20.94 -29.83 -6.32
CA ASP A 197 -21.83 -30.97 -6.12
C ASP A 197 -21.44 -31.83 -4.90
N SER A 198 -20.45 -31.36 -4.11
CA SER A 198 -19.99 -32.10 -2.94
C SER A 198 -20.87 -31.84 -1.73
N THR A 199 -21.12 -32.89 -0.94
CA THR A 199 -21.85 -32.78 0.33
C THR A 199 -20.86 -32.75 1.50
N ALA A 200 -21.22 -32.09 2.60
CA ALA A 200 -20.38 -32.05 3.79
C ALA A 200 -20.00 -33.46 4.31
N SER A 201 -20.84 -34.47 4.07
CA SER A 201 -20.57 -35.85 4.48
C SER A 201 -19.60 -36.60 3.56
N SER A 202 -19.52 -36.26 2.27
CA SER A 202 -18.61 -36.93 1.32
C SER A 202 -17.14 -36.56 1.53
N LEU A 203 -16.89 -35.49 2.29
CA LEU A 203 -15.56 -34.94 2.54
C LEU A 203 -15.07 -35.10 3.99
N ALA A 204 -15.86 -35.65 4.91
CA ALA A 204 -15.49 -35.62 6.34
C ALA A 204 -14.39 -36.62 6.74
N THR A 205 -14.30 -37.79 6.09
CA THR A 205 -13.36 -38.84 6.48
C THR A 205 -11.97 -38.60 5.91
N GLY A 206 -10.97 -38.34 6.76
CA GLY A 206 -9.56 -38.19 6.37
C GLY A 206 -9.19 -36.87 5.69
N LEU A 207 -10.12 -35.92 5.58
CA LEU A 207 -9.85 -34.60 4.98
C LEU A 207 -8.77 -33.82 5.73
N GLN A 208 -8.76 -33.88 7.06
CA GLN A 208 -7.73 -33.20 7.83
C GLN A 208 -6.32 -33.71 7.51
N ASP A 209 -6.16 -35.04 7.37
CA ASP A 209 -4.89 -35.65 6.98
C ASP A 209 -4.52 -35.29 5.53
N ARG A 210 -5.51 -35.23 4.64
CA ARG A 210 -5.32 -34.78 3.25
C ARG A 210 -4.86 -33.33 3.17
N LEU A 211 -5.53 -32.41 3.88
CA LEU A 211 -5.17 -31.00 3.96
C LEU A 211 -3.75 -30.84 4.55
N GLU A 212 -3.41 -31.59 5.58
CA GLU A 212 -2.07 -31.57 6.18
C GLU A 212 -1.00 -32.12 5.22
N ASN A 213 -1.32 -33.16 4.43
CA ASN A 213 -0.46 -33.68 3.37
C ASN A 213 -0.22 -32.63 2.27
N ILE A 214 -1.28 -31.96 1.79
CA ILE A 214 -1.16 -30.85 0.82
C ILE A 214 -0.30 -29.73 1.41
N ARG A 215 -0.58 -29.31 2.64
CA ARG A 215 0.16 -28.25 3.33
C ARG A 215 1.65 -28.56 3.44
N ARG A 216 1.99 -29.76 3.91
CA ARG A 216 3.39 -30.22 4.07
C ARG A 216 4.07 -30.36 2.71
N GLY A 217 3.40 -30.99 1.74
CA GLY A 217 3.92 -31.19 0.38
C GLY A 217 4.20 -29.87 -0.34
N ALA A 218 3.35 -28.86 -0.14
CA ALA A 218 3.53 -27.51 -0.69
C ALA A 218 4.42 -26.61 0.20
N THR A 219 4.89 -27.09 1.36
CA THR A 219 5.68 -26.33 2.35
C THR A 219 5.01 -25.02 2.81
N LEU A 220 3.70 -25.05 3.01
CA LEU A 220 2.92 -23.89 3.47
C LEU A 220 2.98 -23.74 5.00
N ASP A 221 2.99 -22.49 5.47
CA ASP A 221 2.84 -22.21 6.90
C ASP A 221 1.44 -22.67 7.39
N PRO A 222 1.30 -23.10 8.66
CA PRO A 222 0.01 -23.53 9.21
C PRO A 222 -1.13 -22.51 9.09
N LYS A 223 -0.81 -21.22 9.08
CA LYS A 223 -1.77 -20.11 8.96
C LYS A 223 -2.02 -19.67 7.51
N SER A 224 -1.55 -20.45 6.53
CA SER A 224 -1.56 -20.10 5.11
C SER A 224 -2.34 -21.09 4.25
N LEU A 225 -2.98 -22.11 4.84
CA LEU A 225 -3.90 -23.02 4.14
C LEU A 225 -5.26 -22.98 4.83
N PHE A 226 -6.30 -22.73 4.04
CA PHE A 226 -7.69 -22.68 4.49
C PHE A 226 -8.53 -23.63 3.64
N TYR A 227 -9.54 -24.22 4.24
CA TYR A 227 -10.55 -25.00 3.54
C TYR A 227 -11.91 -24.36 3.76
N ILE A 228 -12.65 -24.18 2.68
CA ILE A 228 -13.99 -23.59 2.64
C ILE A 228 -14.94 -24.73 2.23
N PRO A 229 -15.69 -25.31 3.18
CA PRO A 229 -16.68 -26.34 2.85
C PRO A 229 -17.83 -25.72 2.05
N PRO A 230 -18.66 -26.53 1.37
CA PRO A 230 -19.90 -26.05 0.75
C PRO A 230 -20.74 -25.32 1.81
N GLN A 231 -21.30 -24.17 1.45
CA GLN A 231 -22.11 -23.36 2.36
C GLN A 231 -23.57 -23.35 1.90
N ASP A 232 -24.50 -23.44 2.85
CA ASP A 232 -25.93 -23.42 2.54
C ASP A 232 -26.43 -21.99 2.31
N SER A 233 -25.68 -20.98 2.78
CA SER A 233 -26.00 -19.56 2.57
C SER A 233 -24.78 -18.67 2.34
N ASP A 234 -24.98 -17.56 1.63
CA ASP A 234 -24.01 -16.47 1.47
C ASP A 234 -23.52 -15.91 2.82
N SER A 235 -24.34 -16.00 3.87
CA SER A 235 -24.01 -15.45 5.20
C SER A 235 -22.98 -16.29 5.95
N GLU A 236 -23.07 -17.62 5.84
CA GLU A 236 -22.11 -18.55 6.44
C GLU A 236 -20.78 -18.48 5.69
N LEU A 237 -20.83 -18.41 4.35
CA LEU A 237 -19.65 -18.19 3.51
C LEU A 237 -18.89 -16.93 3.90
N ARG A 238 -19.59 -15.82 4.14
CA ARG A 238 -18.98 -14.58 4.65
C ARG A 238 -18.32 -14.81 6.01
N GLY A 239 -18.98 -15.49 6.94
CA GLY A 239 -18.42 -15.79 8.25
C GLY A 239 -17.12 -16.60 8.19
N VAL A 240 -17.06 -17.63 7.33
CA VAL A 240 -15.84 -18.42 7.10
C VAL A 240 -14.73 -17.53 6.54
N VAL A 241 -15.05 -16.73 5.53
CA VAL A 241 -14.07 -15.84 4.86
C VAL A 241 -13.59 -14.73 5.78
N ASP A 242 -14.43 -14.23 6.68
CA ASP A 242 -14.04 -13.25 7.70
C ASP A 242 -12.98 -13.82 8.63
N SER A 243 -13.08 -15.09 9.00
CA SER A 243 -12.05 -15.79 9.78
C SER A 243 -10.74 -15.91 9.00
N VAL A 244 -10.82 -16.23 7.71
CA VAL A 244 -9.65 -16.27 6.80
C VAL A 244 -8.99 -14.88 6.73
N LEU A 245 -9.77 -13.84 6.44
CA LEU A 245 -9.27 -12.46 6.31
C LEU A 245 -8.68 -11.95 7.63
N THR A 246 -9.30 -12.25 8.78
CA THR A 246 -8.76 -11.91 10.09
C THR A 246 -7.38 -12.54 10.31
N THR A 247 -7.22 -13.82 9.97
CA THR A 247 -5.93 -14.52 10.07
C THR A 247 -4.89 -13.91 9.12
N LEU A 248 -5.28 -13.63 7.88
CA LEU A 248 -4.39 -13.02 6.89
C LEU A 248 -4.00 -11.58 7.25
N TYR A 249 -4.86 -10.86 7.97
CA TYR A 249 -4.58 -9.49 8.41
C TYR A 249 -3.38 -9.44 9.35
N GLY A 250 -3.28 -10.39 10.28
CA GLY A 250 -2.08 -10.54 11.11
C GLY A 250 -0.80 -10.75 10.27
N SER A 251 -0.87 -11.62 9.26
CA SER A 251 0.25 -11.87 8.33
C SER A 251 0.64 -10.63 7.53
N ALA A 252 -0.36 -9.85 7.10
CA ALA A 252 -0.16 -8.61 6.38
C ALA A 252 0.46 -7.50 7.26
N VAL A 253 0.03 -7.38 8.52
CA VAL A 253 0.61 -6.45 9.50
C VAL A 253 2.10 -6.78 9.75
N GLU A 254 2.45 -8.05 9.88
CA GLU A 254 3.86 -8.47 10.01
C GLU A 254 4.69 -8.12 8.77
N TYR A 255 4.14 -8.27 7.57
CA TYR A 255 4.81 -7.85 6.33
C TYR A 255 5.23 -6.38 6.39
N TYR A 256 4.34 -5.47 6.78
CA TYR A 256 4.68 -4.05 6.88
C TYR A 256 5.57 -3.75 8.09
N ARG A 257 5.50 -4.55 9.16
CA ARG A 257 6.41 -4.43 10.32
C ARG A 257 7.85 -4.75 9.93
N ASP A 258 8.07 -5.79 9.11
CA ASP A 258 9.37 -6.14 8.55
C ASP A 258 9.94 -5.03 7.67
N LEU A 259 9.10 -4.42 6.82
CA LEU A 259 9.50 -3.28 5.98
C LEU A 259 9.87 -2.05 6.83
N ALA A 260 9.11 -1.75 7.88
CA ALA A 260 9.42 -0.68 8.81
C ALA A 260 10.73 -0.94 9.59
N ARG A 261 10.98 -2.17 10.02
CA ARG A 261 12.25 -2.56 10.66
C ARG A 261 13.43 -2.34 9.71
N HIS A 262 13.28 -2.71 8.43
CA HIS A 262 14.30 -2.47 7.41
C HIS A 262 14.56 -0.98 7.17
N SER A 263 13.51 -0.15 7.10
CA SER A 263 13.64 1.30 6.97
C SER A 263 14.42 1.91 8.13
N ARG A 264 14.04 1.56 9.37
CA ARG A 264 14.72 2.02 10.59
C ARG A 264 16.18 1.57 10.67
N LYS A 265 16.47 0.32 10.30
CA LYS A 265 17.86 -0.18 10.24
C LYS A 265 18.70 0.58 9.21
N LYS A 266 18.12 1.03 8.10
CA LYS A 266 18.84 1.87 7.14
C LYS A 266 19.09 3.27 7.68
N ARG A 267 18.10 3.88 8.33
CA ARG A 267 18.25 5.17 9.01
C ARG A 267 19.36 5.14 10.06
N SER A 268 19.39 4.12 10.91
CA SER A 268 20.36 4.00 12.00
C SER A 268 21.80 3.78 11.53
N ARG A 269 22.03 3.40 10.26
CA ARG A 269 23.38 3.30 9.70
C ARG A 269 24.04 4.66 9.50
N GLY A 270 23.26 5.73 9.30
CA GLY A 270 23.80 7.08 9.10
C GLY A 270 24.64 7.26 7.84
N ILE A 271 24.51 6.37 6.84
CA ILE A 271 25.31 6.40 5.61
C ILE A 271 24.40 6.61 4.40
N ALA A 272 24.75 7.59 3.56
CA ALA A 272 24.12 7.78 2.25
C ALA A 272 24.53 6.64 1.30
N PRO A 273 23.59 5.84 0.78
CA PRO A 273 23.91 4.76 -0.15
C PRO A 273 24.42 5.30 -1.50
N PRO A 274 25.41 4.64 -2.12
CA PRO A 274 25.88 5.04 -3.44
C PRO A 274 24.83 4.73 -4.52
N PRO A 275 24.71 5.59 -5.56
CA PRO A 275 23.81 5.33 -6.69
C PRO A 275 24.31 4.17 -7.56
N THR A 276 23.42 3.58 -8.38
CA THR A 276 23.78 2.47 -9.28
C THR A 276 24.81 2.91 -10.32
N VAL A 277 24.65 4.13 -10.84
CA VAL A 277 25.59 4.82 -11.71
C VAL A 277 25.77 6.22 -11.12
N PRO A 278 27.00 6.78 -11.04
CA PRO A 278 27.20 8.17 -10.62
C PRO A 278 26.50 9.17 -11.56
N PRO A 279 25.92 10.27 -11.06
CA PRO A 279 25.37 11.32 -11.91
C PRO A 279 26.50 11.99 -12.70
N THR A 280 26.44 11.94 -14.03
CA THR A 280 27.44 12.54 -14.92
C THR A 280 26.98 13.88 -15.53
N THR A 281 25.73 14.27 -15.29
CA THR A 281 25.15 15.52 -15.80
C THR A 281 25.39 16.69 -14.86
N GLY A 282 26.33 17.58 -15.20
CA GLY A 282 26.48 18.92 -14.60
C GLY A 282 26.67 18.93 -13.07
N THR A 283 25.99 19.86 -12.39
CA THR A 283 26.02 20.08 -10.92
C THR A 283 25.15 19.10 -10.11
N SER A 284 24.77 17.96 -10.71
CA SER A 284 23.89 16.97 -10.07
C SER A 284 24.50 16.44 -8.77
N ARG A 285 23.83 16.69 -7.64
CA ARG A 285 24.20 16.16 -6.33
C ARG A 285 23.37 14.93 -6.01
N THR A 286 23.89 14.03 -5.19
CA THR A 286 23.08 12.97 -4.58
C THR A 286 22.47 13.47 -3.27
N LEU A 287 21.46 12.76 -2.79
CA LEU A 287 20.83 13.07 -1.51
C LEU A 287 21.82 13.01 -0.33
N SER A 288 21.71 14.01 0.55
CA SER A 288 22.44 14.12 1.81
C SER A 288 21.92 13.15 2.87
N ILE A 289 22.62 13.03 4.00
CA ILE A 289 22.17 12.20 5.13
C ILE A 289 20.82 12.69 5.70
N PRO A 290 20.60 14.00 5.94
CA PRO A 290 19.28 14.54 6.31
C PRO A 290 18.16 14.15 5.34
N ASP A 291 18.41 14.23 4.03
CA ASP A 291 17.43 13.82 3.02
C ASP A 291 17.08 12.34 3.13
N TRP A 292 18.09 11.48 3.35
CA TRP A 292 17.86 10.06 3.59
C TRP A 292 17.08 9.78 4.86
N ASN A 293 17.37 10.49 5.95
CA ASN A 293 16.64 10.38 7.21
C ASN A 293 15.17 10.76 7.05
N LEU A 294 14.89 11.92 6.43
CA LEU A 294 13.55 12.33 6.02
C LEU A 294 12.82 11.21 5.28
N ARG A 295 13.49 10.60 4.30
CA ARG A 295 12.90 9.51 3.53
C ARG A 295 12.57 8.30 4.39
N TYR A 296 13.47 7.89 5.27
CA TYR A 296 13.24 6.70 6.10
C TYR A 296 12.15 6.93 7.15
N ASP A 297 12.03 8.15 7.67
CA ASP A 297 10.99 8.53 8.64
C ASP A 297 9.63 8.58 7.94
N PHE A 298 9.51 9.22 6.78
CA PHE A 298 8.28 9.19 5.99
C PHE A 298 7.83 7.77 5.65
N LYS A 299 8.76 6.92 5.18
CA LYS A 299 8.46 5.52 4.85
C LYS A 299 7.98 4.75 6.09
N SER A 300 8.58 5.00 7.26
CA SER A 300 8.18 4.38 8.52
C SER A 300 6.78 4.81 8.94
N GLY A 301 6.42 6.08 8.74
CA GLY A 301 5.05 6.59 8.94
C GLY A 301 4.04 5.90 8.03
N VAL A 302 4.35 5.80 6.73
CA VAL A 302 3.49 5.08 5.76
C VAL A 302 3.31 3.61 6.14
N PHE A 303 4.37 2.91 6.55
CA PHE A 303 4.25 1.52 7.00
C PHE A 303 3.49 1.38 8.32
N ALA A 304 3.50 2.38 9.19
CA ALA A 304 2.65 2.40 10.38
C ALA A 304 1.17 2.61 10.02
N GLU A 305 0.86 3.47 9.04
CA GLU A 305 -0.52 3.60 8.53
C GLU A 305 -1.04 2.27 7.96
N PHE A 306 -0.25 1.56 7.14
CA PHE A 306 -0.66 0.24 6.63
C PHE A 306 -0.97 -0.76 7.75
N ARG A 307 -0.37 -0.61 8.93
CA ARG A 307 -0.65 -1.46 10.10
C ARG A 307 -1.78 -0.92 10.97
N GLN A 308 -2.37 0.21 10.60
CA GLN A 308 -3.34 0.97 11.40
C GLN A 308 -2.80 1.37 12.79
N GLU A 309 -1.47 1.48 12.94
CA GLU A 309 -0.81 1.95 14.17
C GLU A 309 -0.67 3.48 14.11
N TYR A 310 -1.80 4.17 14.30
CA TYR A 310 -1.95 5.61 14.05
C TYR A 310 -1.03 6.49 14.90
N ASP A 311 -0.87 6.23 16.20
CA ASP A 311 0.05 6.98 17.06
C ASP A 311 1.49 6.92 16.57
N ALA A 312 1.94 5.74 16.14
CA ALA A 312 3.28 5.57 15.59
C ALA A 312 3.41 6.28 14.24
N ALA A 313 2.37 6.26 13.40
CA ALA A 313 2.36 6.93 12.11
C ALA A 313 2.56 8.44 12.27
N VAL A 314 1.79 9.09 13.16
CA VAL A 314 1.90 10.54 13.42
C VAL A 314 3.31 10.90 13.89
N ARG A 315 3.88 10.17 14.84
CA ARG A 315 5.25 10.45 15.33
C ARG A 315 6.30 10.43 14.22
N PHE A 316 6.24 9.44 13.33
CA PHE A 316 7.16 9.38 12.19
C PHE A 316 6.91 10.49 11.17
N TYR A 317 5.64 10.87 10.95
CA TYR A 317 5.33 12.00 10.08
C TYR A 317 5.77 13.34 10.65
N GLU A 318 5.64 13.57 11.96
CA GLU A 318 6.14 14.76 12.62
C GLU A 318 7.67 14.85 12.54
N GLN A 319 8.38 13.74 12.76
CA GLN A 319 9.83 13.67 12.56
C GLN A 319 10.21 14.01 11.11
N ALA A 320 9.55 13.37 10.13
CA ALA A 320 9.78 13.65 8.72
C ALA A 320 9.50 15.14 8.39
N TYR A 321 8.39 15.69 8.86
CA TYR A 321 8.02 17.09 8.64
C TYR A 321 9.04 18.06 9.22
N GLY A 322 9.50 17.81 10.46
CA GLY A 322 10.52 18.62 11.11
C GLY A 322 11.86 18.58 10.39
N THR A 323 12.31 17.40 9.93
CA THR A 323 13.53 17.30 9.10
C THR A 323 13.37 18.02 7.76
N LEU A 324 12.21 17.87 7.10
CA LEU A 324 11.93 18.51 5.81
C LEU A 324 11.99 20.04 5.89
N LEU A 325 11.33 20.64 6.89
CA LEU A 325 11.32 22.10 7.07
C LEU A 325 12.56 22.62 7.83
N GLY A 326 13.50 21.74 8.19
CA GLY A 326 14.72 22.11 8.88
C GLY A 326 15.76 22.80 7.98
N GLN A 327 16.81 23.30 8.62
CA GLN A 327 17.90 24.05 7.98
C GLN A 327 18.68 23.24 6.94
N ASP A 328 18.68 21.91 7.05
CA ASP A 328 19.52 21.04 6.21
C ASP A 328 18.82 20.52 4.95
N VAL A 329 17.50 20.71 4.81
CA VAL A 329 16.72 20.18 3.67
C VAL A 329 16.07 21.31 2.88
N LEU A 330 14.90 21.81 3.27
CA LEU A 330 14.19 22.81 2.47
C LEU A 330 14.90 24.17 2.44
N ASP A 331 15.63 24.54 3.50
CA ASP A 331 16.38 25.80 3.59
C ASP A 331 17.61 25.84 2.65
N VAL A 332 18.18 24.69 2.26
CA VAL A 332 19.32 24.64 1.31
C VAL A 332 18.90 24.46 -0.15
N ILE A 333 17.65 24.06 -0.41
CA ILE A 333 17.14 23.91 -1.78
C ILE A 333 16.89 25.30 -2.39
N PRO A 334 17.36 25.59 -3.61
CA PRO A 334 17.11 26.86 -4.29
C PRO A 334 15.61 27.13 -4.41
N SER A 335 15.19 28.31 -3.96
CA SER A 335 13.78 28.68 -3.86
C SER A 335 13.08 28.66 -5.23
N TRP A 336 11.83 28.21 -5.28
CA TRP A 336 11.02 28.04 -6.50
C TRP A 336 11.61 27.12 -7.58
N SER A 337 12.69 26.40 -7.29
CA SER A 337 13.19 25.34 -8.18
C SER A 337 12.19 24.16 -8.25
N PRO A 338 12.27 23.29 -9.27
CA PRO A 338 11.48 22.06 -9.30
C PRO A 338 11.60 21.23 -8.02
N ARG A 339 12.80 21.11 -7.44
CA ARG A 339 13.04 20.40 -6.18
C ARG A 339 12.40 21.09 -4.99
N TRP A 340 12.40 22.42 -4.96
CA TRP A 340 11.70 23.18 -3.93
C TRP A 340 10.18 22.94 -3.99
N ASN A 341 9.61 22.95 -5.20
CA ASN A 341 8.18 22.69 -5.41
C ASN A 341 7.79 21.27 -4.95
N GLU A 342 8.63 20.27 -5.23
CA GLU A 342 8.44 18.91 -4.73
C GLU A 342 8.54 18.82 -3.20
N ALA A 343 9.55 19.45 -2.60
CA ALA A 343 9.77 19.42 -1.17
C ALA A 343 8.63 20.13 -0.41
N ARG A 344 8.17 21.29 -0.90
CA ARG A 344 6.97 21.96 -0.38
C ARG A 344 5.72 21.09 -0.59
N LEU A 345 5.55 20.44 -1.74
CA LEU A 345 4.42 19.52 -1.97
C LEU A 345 4.42 18.34 -1.01
N LEU A 346 5.61 17.80 -0.72
CA LEU A 346 5.79 16.73 0.25
C LEU A 346 5.42 17.21 1.66
N SER A 347 5.69 18.47 2.00
CA SER A 347 5.32 19.06 3.29
C SER A 347 3.80 19.11 3.50
N ASP A 348 3.05 19.51 2.47
CA ASP A 348 1.59 19.44 2.46
C ASP A 348 1.11 17.99 2.64
N VAL A 349 1.65 17.06 1.84
CA VAL A 349 1.26 15.63 1.88
C VAL A 349 1.48 15.05 3.26
N ILE A 350 2.61 15.34 3.91
CA ILE A 350 2.88 14.90 5.28
C ILE A 350 1.88 15.51 6.25
N SER A 351 1.61 16.82 6.14
CA SER A 351 0.66 17.49 7.02
C SER A 351 -0.76 16.95 6.89
N ILE A 352 -1.25 16.79 5.66
CA ILE A 352 -2.56 16.23 5.34
C ILE A 352 -2.68 14.78 5.84
N ARG A 353 -1.60 14.00 5.76
CA ARG A 353 -1.56 12.65 6.35
C ARG A 353 -1.70 12.69 7.88
N CYS A 354 -1.00 13.59 8.58
CA CYS A 354 -1.21 13.81 10.02
C CYS A 354 -2.66 14.20 10.33
N LEU A 355 -3.24 15.15 9.58
CA LEU A 355 -4.63 15.59 9.76
C LEU A 355 -5.60 14.41 9.69
N ARG A 356 -5.49 13.61 8.62
CA ARG A 356 -6.31 12.43 8.42
C ARG A 356 -6.16 11.44 9.57
N VAL A 357 -4.94 11.19 10.05
CA VAL A 357 -4.72 10.27 11.17
C VAL A 357 -5.32 10.81 12.47
N HIS A 358 -5.19 12.10 12.77
CA HIS A 358 -5.84 12.70 13.94
C HIS A 358 -7.37 12.57 13.87
N PHE A 359 -7.96 12.86 12.71
CA PHE A 359 -9.39 12.67 12.52
C PHE A 359 -9.84 11.22 12.70
N ARG A 360 -9.06 10.26 12.19
CA ARG A 360 -9.31 8.82 12.40
C ARG A 360 -9.30 8.43 13.88
N MET A 361 -8.45 9.07 14.67
CA MET A 361 -8.36 8.86 16.12
C MET A 361 -9.43 9.65 16.90
N GLY A 362 -10.31 10.41 16.23
CA GLY A 362 -11.28 11.29 16.89
C GLY A 362 -10.68 12.55 17.52
N MET A 363 -9.40 12.84 17.26
CA MET A 363 -8.66 13.96 17.85
C MET A 363 -8.82 15.23 16.99
N THR A 364 -10.06 15.72 16.86
CA THR A 364 -10.40 16.86 15.99
C THR A 364 -9.64 18.15 16.34
N SER A 365 -9.44 18.44 17.62
CA SER A 365 -8.66 19.61 18.06
C SER A 365 -7.20 19.53 17.64
N LEU A 366 -6.58 18.33 17.65
CA LEU A 366 -5.22 18.15 17.17
C LEU A 366 -5.14 18.28 15.65
N ALA A 367 -6.17 17.82 14.93
CA ALA A 367 -6.26 18.04 13.49
C ALA A 367 -6.29 19.55 13.17
N VAL A 368 -7.17 20.34 13.81
CA VAL A 368 -7.23 21.80 13.57
C VAL A 368 -5.90 22.47 13.90
N LYS A 369 -5.27 22.13 15.04
CA LYS A 369 -3.94 22.66 15.40
C LYS A 369 -2.88 22.33 14.36
N ARG A 370 -2.88 21.10 13.83
CA ARG A 370 -1.94 20.68 12.78
C ARG A 370 -2.15 21.45 11.48
N TRP A 371 -3.40 21.74 11.12
CA TRP A 371 -3.74 22.51 9.92
C TRP A 371 -3.25 23.96 10.04
N GLN A 372 -3.53 24.61 11.18
CA GLN A 372 -3.04 25.96 11.49
C GLN A 372 -1.51 26.01 11.50
N ALA A 373 -0.87 25.12 12.26
CA ALA A 373 0.59 25.07 12.35
C ALA A 373 1.25 24.85 11.00
N HIS A 374 0.64 24.06 10.10
CA HIS A 374 1.18 23.89 8.75
C HIS A 374 1.17 25.20 7.97
N ARG A 375 0.04 25.92 7.98
CA ARG A 375 -0.06 27.23 7.33
C ARG A 375 0.99 28.20 7.89
N ASP A 376 1.04 28.33 9.22
CA ASP A 376 1.93 29.28 9.88
C ASP A 376 3.41 28.98 9.58
N ASN A 377 3.80 27.69 9.57
CA ASN A 377 5.16 27.28 9.23
C ASN A 377 5.53 27.56 7.76
N ILE A 378 4.62 27.34 6.81
CA ILE A 378 4.89 27.64 5.40
C ILE A 378 4.89 29.14 5.14
N GLN A 379 4.02 29.90 5.84
CA GLN A 379 4.03 31.35 5.82
C GLN A 379 5.38 31.90 6.28
N ASP A 380 5.83 31.52 7.48
CA ASP A 380 7.14 31.92 8.01
C ASP A 380 8.28 31.59 7.03
N PHE A 381 8.27 30.37 6.48
CA PHE A 381 9.28 29.95 5.51
C PHE A 381 9.30 30.85 4.26
N VAL A 382 8.14 31.15 3.68
CA VAL A 382 8.02 31.97 2.46
C VAL A 382 8.40 33.43 2.73
N ASP A 383 8.00 33.97 3.89
CA ASP A 383 8.32 35.33 4.31
C ASP A 383 9.84 35.48 4.55
N ARG A 384 10.50 34.51 5.19
CA ARG A 384 11.98 34.47 5.33
C ARG A 384 12.71 34.43 3.99
N ARG A 385 12.08 33.94 2.92
CA ARG A 385 12.63 33.92 1.56
C ARG A 385 12.31 35.18 0.75
N GLY A 386 11.59 36.15 1.32
CA GLY A 386 11.35 37.47 0.73
C GLY A 386 10.25 37.55 -0.33
N HIS A 387 9.47 36.48 -0.54
CA HIS A 387 8.37 36.50 -1.52
C HIS A 387 7.03 36.98 -0.93
N GLY A 388 6.90 36.94 0.40
CA GLY A 388 5.69 37.35 1.08
C GLY A 388 4.48 36.43 0.83
N THR A 389 3.39 36.71 1.54
CA THR A 389 2.12 35.99 1.45
C THR A 389 0.96 36.83 0.86
N ALA A 390 1.20 38.11 0.58
CA ALA A 390 0.21 39.01 -0.04
C ALA A 390 0.14 38.85 -1.57
N ASN A 391 -0.05 37.62 -2.07
CA ASN A 391 -0.10 37.34 -3.51
C ASN A 391 -1.10 36.21 -3.84
N TYR A 392 -1.45 36.11 -5.12
CA TYR A 392 -2.37 35.07 -5.62
C TYR A 392 -1.87 33.65 -5.34
N GLY A 393 -0.57 33.39 -5.46
CA GLY A 393 0.01 32.06 -5.26
C GLY A 393 -0.23 31.53 -3.84
N TRP A 394 -0.02 32.39 -2.85
CA TRP A 394 -0.30 32.07 -1.45
C TRP A 394 -1.80 31.81 -1.21
N GLN A 395 -2.68 32.69 -1.71
CA GLN A 395 -4.13 32.51 -1.58
C GLN A 395 -4.62 31.21 -2.24
N ALA A 396 -4.02 30.82 -3.37
CA ALA A 396 -4.30 29.55 -4.01
C ALA A 396 -3.86 28.33 -3.16
N TRP A 397 -2.78 28.44 -2.40
CA TRP A 397 -2.36 27.39 -1.45
C TRP A 397 -3.31 27.31 -0.25
N GLU A 398 -3.67 28.44 0.36
CA GLU A 398 -4.62 28.47 1.48
C GLU A 398 -5.98 27.89 1.09
N ALA A 399 -6.52 28.33 -0.05
CA ALA A 399 -7.79 27.80 -0.58
C ALA A 399 -7.73 26.29 -0.77
N ARG A 400 -6.59 25.77 -1.29
CA ARG A 400 -6.40 24.33 -1.46
C ARG A 400 -6.34 23.58 -0.14
N TRP A 401 -5.60 24.08 0.84
CA TRP A 401 -5.52 23.43 2.15
C TRP A 401 -6.89 23.41 2.84
N ALA A 402 -7.69 24.48 2.66
CA ALA A 402 -9.07 24.53 3.15
C ALA A 402 -9.97 23.52 2.42
N MET A 403 -9.87 23.40 1.09
CA MET A 403 -10.61 22.39 0.31
C MET A 403 -10.27 20.97 0.76
N VAL A 404 -8.98 20.65 0.94
CA VAL A 404 -8.57 19.32 1.42
C VAL A 404 -9.08 19.05 2.84
N MET A 405 -9.09 20.05 3.72
CA MET A 405 -9.64 19.94 5.06
C MET A 405 -11.15 19.63 5.01
N ALA A 406 -11.91 20.34 4.16
CA ALA A 406 -13.33 20.10 3.97
C ALA A 406 -13.60 18.68 3.42
N ASP A 407 -12.89 18.28 2.35
CA ASP A 407 -12.97 16.93 1.77
C ASP A 407 -12.67 15.84 2.81
N LEU A 408 -11.67 16.07 3.67
CA LEU A 408 -11.31 15.12 4.74
C LEU A 408 -12.42 14.99 5.77
N ILE A 409 -13.01 16.11 6.21
CA ILE A 409 -14.11 16.11 7.19
C ILE A 409 -15.31 15.34 6.64
N GLU A 410 -15.69 15.59 5.38
CA GLU A 410 -16.80 14.90 4.72
C GLU A 410 -16.54 13.39 4.60
N LYS A 411 -15.35 13.01 4.09
CA LYS A 411 -14.98 11.61 3.87
C LYS A 411 -14.83 10.82 5.17
N ILE A 412 -14.40 11.46 6.26
CA ILE A 412 -14.21 10.80 7.56
C ILE A 412 -15.54 10.65 8.31
N GLN A 413 -16.54 11.44 7.95
CA GLN A 413 -17.87 11.44 8.55
C GLN A 413 -17.80 11.72 10.06
N ILE A 414 -17.15 12.84 10.42
CA ILE A 414 -16.97 13.24 11.83
C ILE A 414 -18.34 13.38 12.52
N PRO A 415 -18.58 12.65 13.63
CA PRO A 415 -19.83 12.77 14.38
C PRO A 415 -20.08 14.21 14.84
N GLY A 416 -21.28 14.74 14.59
CA GLY A 416 -21.65 16.12 14.91
C GLY A 416 -21.42 17.13 13.78
N LEU A 417 -20.69 16.76 12.73
CA LEU A 417 -20.57 17.55 11.48
C LEU A 417 -21.29 16.89 10.29
N THR A 418 -21.70 15.63 10.44
CA THR A 418 -22.35 14.81 9.39
C THR A 418 -23.82 15.13 9.12
N ASN A 419 -24.42 16.05 9.88
CA ASN A 419 -25.78 16.53 9.65
C ASN A 419 -25.85 18.05 9.83
N PRO A 420 -25.61 18.86 8.79
CA PRO A 420 -26.32 20.11 8.69
C PRO A 420 -27.74 19.74 8.25
N SER A 421 -28.67 19.53 9.18
CA SER A 421 -30.02 20.01 8.83
C SER A 421 -29.83 21.47 8.45
N PRO A 422 -30.46 21.98 7.38
CA PRO A 422 -30.44 23.40 7.08
C PRO A 422 -31.34 24.12 8.08
N SER A 423 -31.09 23.96 9.38
CA SER A 423 -31.51 24.90 10.40
C SER A 423 -30.59 26.10 10.25
N VAL A 424 -30.92 26.94 9.28
CA VAL A 424 -30.53 28.35 9.30
C VAL A 424 -30.90 28.83 10.70
N PHE A 425 -29.89 29.11 11.53
CA PHE A 425 -30.09 29.82 12.78
C PHE A 425 -30.58 31.22 12.39
N LEU A 426 -31.89 31.40 12.32
CA LEU A 426 -32.49 32.71 12.30
C LEU A 426 -32.35 33.26 13.72
N PRO A 427 -31.74 34.44 13.91
CA PRO A 427 -31.73 35.07 15.22
C PRO A 427 -33.17 35.30 15.67
N LEU A 428 -33.50 34.83 16.87
CA LEU A 428 -34.75 35.16 17.54
C LEU A 428 -34.82 36.69 17.61
N THR A 429 -35.79 37.26 16.90
CA THR A 429 -36.23 38.62 17.14
C THR A 429 -37.14 38.53 18.36
N ASP A 430 -36.62 38.97 19.51
CA ASP A 430 -37.42 39.08 20.72
C ASP A 430 -38.53 40.16 20.55
N PRO A 431 -39.71 39.95 21.16
CA PRO A 431 -40.91 40.77 20.95
C PRO A 431 -40.88 42.17 21.55
#